data_AF-A0A9E2Q5T3-F1
#
_entry.id   AF-A0A9E2Q5T3-F1
#
_cell.length_a   1.000
_cell.length_b   1.000
_cell.length_c   1.000
_cell.angle_alpha   90.00
_cell.angle_beta   90.00
_cell.angle_gamma   90.00
#
_symmetry.space_group_name_H-M   'P 1'
#
loop_
_entity.id
_entity.type
_entity.pdbx_description
1 polymer ?
#
loop_
_entity_poly.entity_id
_entity_poly.type
_entity_poly.pdbx_seq_one_letter_code
_entity_poly.pdbx_strand_id
1 'polypeptide(L)'
;MKHAVLGLGGTVDYEIVWDTATLQALVDEVGLTEADLDLHHPVQTERDLVVSIVSFVAAGVGGERFVASSAVIDAFAARFATAVTLGGTGVRAGIAMAAFGLPSTVHLVSIDDNVRRLLPPQISYVCSAQGDTLDPHLIVQYPA
;
A
#
# COMPACT_ATOMS: atom_id res chain seq x y z
N MET A 1 17.39 -28.10 -10.40
CA MET A 1 16.18 -27.25 -10.50
C MET A 1 16.63 -25.80 -10.43
N LYS A 2 16.09 -24.88 -11.24
CA LYS A 2 16.46 -23.46 -11.16
C LYS A 2 15.70 -22.82 -9.99
N HIS A 3 16.41 -22.07 -9.14
CA HIS A 3 15.83 -21.38 -7.98
C HIS A 3 15.99 -19.89 -8.18
N ALA A 4 14.89 -19.14 -8.14
CA ALA A 4 14.94 -17.69 -8.27
C ALA A 4 15.18 -17.03 -6.92
N VAL A 5 15.98 -15.97 -6.92
CA VAL A 5 16.15 -15.07 -5.77
C VAL A 5 15.68 -13.70 -6.23
N LEU A 6 14.66 -13.18 -5.57
CA LEU A 6 14.02 -11.90 -5.85
C LEU A 6 14.31 -10.97 -4.67
N GLY A 7 14.57 -9.69 -4.89
CA GLY A 7 14.95 -8.78 -3.80
C GLY A 7 14.59 -7.34 -4.08
N LEU A 8 15.19 -6.44 -3.30
CA LEU A 8 15.01 -4.97 -3.36
C LEU A 8 13.70 -4.45 -2.76
N GLY A 9 12.86 -5.30 -2.15
CA GLY A 9 11.75 -4.84 -1.30
C GLY A 9 10.52 -5.73 -1.31
N GLY A 10 9.86 -5.79 -0.16
CA GLY A 10 8.51 -6.29 0.05
C GLY A 10 7.79 -5.30 0.95
N THR A 11 6.49 -5.14 0.75
CA THR A 11 5.68 -4.18 1.52
C THR A 11 4.38 -4.84 1.98
N VAL A 12 3.85 -4.38 3.10
CA VAL A 12 2.46 -4.67 3.48
C VAL A 12 1.59 -3.59 2.84
N ASP A 13 0.60 -4.00 2.07
CA ASP A 13 -0.32 -3.09 1.42
C ASP A 13 -1.65 -3.06 2.20
N TYR A 14 -2.14 -1.87 2.50
CA TYR A 14 -3.49 -1.60 2.97
C TYR A 14 -4.34 -1.22 1.78
N GLU A 15 -5.09 -2.20 1.26
CA GLU A 15 -6.03 -2.01 0.17
C GLU A 15 -7.39 -1.61 0.73
N ILE A 16 -7.75 -0.33 0.63
CA ILE A 16 -9.06 0.14 1.08
C ILE A 16 -10.15 -0.27 0.09
N VAL A 17 -11.30 -0.69 0.62
CA VAL A 17 -12.52 -0.84 -0.16
C VAL A 17 -13.10 0.54 -0.40
N TRP A 18 -13.23 0.93 -1.67
CA TRP A 18 -13.79 2.22 -2.04
C TRP A 18 -15.20 2.43 -1.49
N ASP A 19 -15.39 3.53 -0.77
CA ASP A 19 -16.69 3.98 -0.29
C ASP A 19 -16.83 5.49 -0.53
N THR A 20 -17.66 5.84 -1.51
CA THR A 20 -17.93 7.22 -1.90
C THR A 20 -18.52 8.04 -0.76
N ALA A 21 -19.35 7.45 0.11
CA ALA A 21 -19.96 8.18 1.21
C ALA A 21 -18.92 8.55 2.26
N THR A 22 -18.02 7.62 2.58
CA THR A 22 -16.91 7.87 3.50
C THR A 22 -15.94 8.92 2.93
N LEU A 23 -15.60 8.84 1.63
CA LEU A 23 -14.75 9.85 1.00
C LEU A 23 -15.41 11.24 0.97
N GLN A 24 -16.71 11.32 0.65
CA GLN A 24 -17.44 12.59 0.67
C GLN A 24 -17.46 13.20 2.08
N ALA A 25 -17.72 12.39 3.11
CA ALA A 25 -17.69 12.85 4.50
C ALA A 25 -16.32 13.41 4.90
N LEU A 26 -15.23 12.79 4.42
CA LEU A 26 -13.86 13.29 4.63
C LEU A 26 -13.61 14.62 3.92
N VAL A 27 -14.06 14.76 2.67
CA VAL A 27 -13.99 16.02 1.91
C VAL A 27 -14.69 17.14 2.67
N ASP A 28 -15.88 16.87 3.18
CA ASP A 28 -16.68 17.83 3.96
C ASP A 28 -16.01 18.15 5.30
N GLU A 29 -15.49 17.14 6.02
CA GLU A 29 -14.81 17.28 7.31
C GLU A 29 -13.57 18.19 7.22
N VAL A 30 -12.77 18.04 6.16
CA VAL A 30 -11.55 18.83 5.96
C VAL A 30 -11.78 20.14 5.19
N GLY A 31 -13.03 20.41 4.80
CA GLY A 31 -13.43 21.61 4.06
C GLY A 31 -12.73 21.75 2.71
N LEU A 32 -12.51 20.64 2.01
CA LEU A 32 -11.80 20.64 0.72
C LEU A 32 -12.67 21.26 -0.38
N THR A 33 -12.05 22.12 -1.19
CA THR A 33 -12.67 22.77 -2.34
C THR A 33 -11.91 22.48 -3.62
N GLU A 34 -12.48 22.82 -4.78
CA GLU A 34 -11.79 22.67 -6.08
C GLU A 34 -10.47 23.45 -6.14
N ALA A 35 -10.37 24.58 -5.42
CA ALA A 35 -9.16 25.40 -5.38
C ALA A 35 -8.01 24.75 -4.59
N ASP A 36 -8.30 23.72 -3.80
CA ASP A 36 -7.29 22.96 -3.06
C ASP A 36 -6.65 21.85 -3.90
N LEU A 37 -7.19 21.53 -5.08
CA LEU A 37 -6.73 20.40 -5.88
C LEU A 37 -5.34 20.66 -6.47
N ASP A 38 -4.38 19.83 -6.05
CA ASP A 38 -3.02 19.82 -6.55
C ASP A 38 -2.49 18.38 -6.55
N LEU A 39 -2.21 17.87 -7.75
CA LEU A 39 -1.64 16.54 -7.92
C LEU A 39 -0.29 16.40 -7.20
N HIS A 40 0.49 17.47 -7.03
CA HIS A 40 1.83 17.43 -6.46
C HIS A 40 1.89 17.84 -4.98
N HIS A 41 0.73 18.03 -4.34
CA HIS A 41 0.65 18.41 -2.93
C HIS A 41 1.38 17.39 -2.03
N PRO A 42 2.35 17.81 -1.20
CA PRO A 42 3.03 16.93 -0.25
C PRO A 42 2.05 16.38 0.79
N VAL A 43 2.11 15.07 1.05
CA VAL A 43 1.19 14.43 2.00
C VAL A 43 1.81 14.35 3.39
N GLN A 44 1.52 15.32 4.25
CA GLN A 44 2.02 15.36 5.64
C GLN A 44 0.96 15.01 6.68
N THR A 45 -0.29 15.31 6.35
CA THR A 45 -1.46 15.11 7.20
C THR A 45 -2.52 14.32 6.46
N GLU A 46 -3.55 13.92 7.19
CA GLU A 46 -4.71 13.26 6.60
C GLU A 46 -5.49 14.16 5.64
N ARG A 47 -5.59 15.46 5.92
CA ARG A 47 -6.17 16.42 4.97
C ARG A 47 -5.39 16.41 3.65
N ASP A 48 -4.06 16.42 3.72
CA ASP A 48 -3.22 16.41 2.52
C ASP A 48 -3.42 15.11 1.71
N LEU A 49 -3.66 13.99 2.40
CA LEU A 49 -3.96 12.72 1.76
C LEU A 49 -5.30 12.77 1.02
N VAL A 50 -6.34 13.35 1.64
CA VAL A 50 -7.65 13.58 0.99
C VAL A 50 -7.47 14.48 -0.24
N VAL A 51 -6.72 15.58 -0.13
CA VAL A 51 -6.38 16.45 -1.26
C VAL A 51 -5.72 15.66 -2.39
N SER A 52 -4.72 14.84 -2.06
CA SER A 52 -4.02 14.02 -3.05
C SER A 52 -4.96 13.06 -3.78
N ILE A 53 -5.76 12.28 -3.04
CA ILE A 53 -6.69 11.30 -3.60
C ILE A 53 -7.72 11.98 -4.51
N VAL A 54 -8.38 13.04 -4.04
CA VAL A 54 -9.40 13.74 -4.82
C VAL A 54 -8.79 14.39 -6.06
N SER A 55 -7.57 14.91 -5.98
CA SER A 55 -6.85 15.46 -7.14
C SER A 55 -6.60 14.41 -8.22
N PHE A 56 -6.21 13.18 -7.84
CA PHE A 56 -6.04 12.07 -8.79
C PHE A 56 -7.36 11.65 -9.43
N VAL A 57 -8.43 11.54 -8.63
CA VAL A 57 -9.77 11.20 -9.11
C VAL A 57 -10.29 12.26 -10.09
N ALA A 58 -10.18 13.54 -9.73
CA ALA A 58 -10.61 14.65 -10.59
C ALA A 58 -9.82 14.71 -11.91
N ALA A 59 -8.54 14.38 -11.89
CA ALA A 59 -7.69 14.33 -13.08
C ALA A 59 -7.89 13.04 -13.91
N GLY A 60 -8.54 12.00 -13.36
CA GLY A 60 -8.73 10.72 -14.04
C GLY A 60 -7.42 9.95 -14.29
N VAL A 61 -6.42 10.12 -13.42
CA VAL A 61 -5.10 9.47 -13.56
C VAL A 61 -4.71 8.72 -12.30
N GLY A 62 -3.85 7.71 -12.45
CA GLY A 62 -3.19 7.02 -11.33
C GLY A 62 -1.84 7.64 -11.00
N GLY A 63 -1.29 7.27 -9.84
CA GLY A 63 0.06 7.66 -9.46
C GLY A 63 0.43 7.21 -8.05
N GLU A 64 1.62 7.62 -7.63
CA GLU A 64 2.17 7.31 -6.31
C GLU A 64 2.61 8.61 -5.62
N ARG A 65 2.38 8.71 -4.31
CA ARG A 65 2.83 9.83 -3.48
C ARG A 65 3.44 9.30 -2.20
N PHE A 66 4.49 9.99 -1.75
CA PHE A 66 5.07 9.72 -0.44
C PHE A 66 4.21 10.36 0.64
N VAL A 67 3.92 9.58 1.68
CA VAL A 67 3.22 10.03 2.89
C VAL A 67 4.24 10.18 3.99
N ALA A 68 4.22 11.30 4.72
CA ALA A 68 5.24 11.63 5.70
C ALA A 68 5.35 10.63 6.86
N SER A 69 4.29 9.85 7.15
CA SER A 69 4.32 8.80 8.17
C SER A 69 3.24 7.74 7.95
N SER A 70 3.52 6.51 8.39
CA SER A 70 2.53 5.42 8.46
C SER A 70 1.32 5.75 9.31
N ALA A 71 1.46 6.60 10.33
CA ALA A 71 0.35 7.01 11.19
C ALA A 71 -0.77 7.73 10.41
N VAL A 72 -0.44 8.48 9.35
CA VAL A 72 -1.44 9.10 8.46
C VAL A 72 -2.17 8.03 7.66
N ILE A 73 -1.44 7.01 7.19
CA ILE A 73 -2.03 5.87 6.48
C ILE A 73 -2.95 5.06 7.40
N ASP A 74 -2.52 4.78 8.63
CA ASP A 74 -3.30 4.04 9.62
C ASP A 74 -4.61 4.77 9.97
N ALA A 75 -4.53 6.08 10.24
CA ALA A 75 -5.69 6.91 10.57
C ALA A 75 -6.69 6.97 9.41
N PHE A 76 -6.21 7.13 8.18
CA PHE A 76 -7.06 7.19 7.00
C PHE A 76 -7.70 5.82 6.71
N ALA A 77 -6.89 4.75 6.67
CA ALA A 77 -7.36 3.39 6.41
C ALA A 77 -8.38 2.90 7.46
N ALA A 78 -8.26 3.35 8.71
CA ALA A 78 -9.22 3.02 9.77
C ALA A 78 -10.65 3.53 9.50
N ARG A 79 -10.85 4.47 8.57
CA ARG A 79 -12.19 4.91 8.14
C ARG A 79 -12.84 4.01 7.10
N PHE A 80 -12.08 3.09 6.49
CA PHE A 80 -12.55 2.21 5.43
C PHE A 80 -12.46 0.75 5.84
N ALA A 81 -13.29 -0.10 5.24
CA ALA A 81 -12.96 -1.52 5.21
C ALA A 81 -11.63 -1.71 4.48
N THR A 82 -10.69 -2.41 5.10
CA THR A 82 -9.30 -2.51 4.60
C THR A 82 -8.88 -3.98 4.52
N ALA A 83 -8.35 -4.39 3.38
CA ALA A 83 -7.69 -5.68 3.19
C ALA A 83 -6.18 -5.50 3.33
N VAL A 84 -5.54 -6.36 4.13
CA VAL A 84 -4.09 -6.40 4.28
C VAL A 84 -3.52 -7.41 3.30
N THR A 85 -2.70 -6.95 2.36
CA THR A 85 -2.08 -7.78 1.31
C THR A 85 -0.57 -7.57 1.28
N LEU A 86 0.12 -8.28 0.38
CA LEU A 86 1.56 -8.11 0.17
C LEU A 86 1.86 -7.43 -1.16
N GLY A 87 2.60 -6.34 -1.05
CA GLY A 87 3.14 -5.53 -2.14
C GLY A 87 4.64 -5.74 -2.33
N GLY A 88 5.18 -4.92 -3.23
CA GLY A 88 6.58 -5.00 -3.66
C GLY A 88 6.77 -5.97 -4.83
N THR A 89 7.45 -5.49 -5.87
CA THR A 89 7.61 -6.20 -7.15
C THR A 89 8.21 -7.60 -6.96
N GLY A 90 9.23 -7.74 -6.10
CA GLY A 90 9.87 -9.03 -5.83
C GLY A 90 8.94 -10.02 -5.14
N VAL A 91 8.19 -9.57 -4.13
CA VAL A 91 7.23 -10.41 -3.40
C VAL A 91 6.08 -10.81 -4.32
N ARG A 92 5.48 -9.88 -5.07
CA ARG A 92 4.39 -10.18 -6.00
C ARG A 92 4.82 -11.12 -7.13
N ALA A 93 6.04 -10.96 -7.66
CA ALA A 93 6.60 -11.89 -8.64
C ALA A 93 6.77 -13.30 -8.04
N GLY A 94 7.28 -13.40 -6.80
CA GLY A 94 7.39 -14.67 -6.08
C GLY A 94 6.04 -15.35 -5.86
N ILE A 95 5.01 -14.58 -5.47
CA ILE A 95 3.64 -15.08 -5.29
C ILE A 95 3.07 -15.60 -6.61
N ALA A 96 3.24 -14.85 -7.71
CA ALA A 96 2.82 -15.29 -9.04
C ALA A 96 3.54 -16.58 -9.46
N MET A 97 4.85 -16.69 -9.22
CA MET A 97 5.63 -17.91 -9.48
C MET A 97 5.14 -19.10 -8.65
N ALA A 98 4.83 -18.90 -7.37
CA ALA A 98 4.31 -19.93 -6.48
C ALA A 98 2.97 -20.50 -6.98
N ALA A 99 2.10 -19.67 -7.56
CA ALA A 99 0.85 -20.12 -8.19
C ALA A 99 1.08 -21.08 -9.37
N PHE A 100 2.25 -21.02 -10.02
CA PHE A 100 2.68 -21.97 -11.05
C PHE A 100 3.56 -23.11 -10.52
N GLY A 101 3.66 -23.29 -9.20
CA GLY A 101 4.46 -24.33 -8.57
C GLY A 101 5.97 -24.09 -8.65
N LEU A 102 6.40 -22.85 -8.90
CA LEU A 102 7.81 -22.47 -8.96
C LEU A 102 8.25 -21.85 -7.61
N PRO A 103 9.06 -22.55 -6.80
CA PRO A 103 9.56 -22.01 -5.54
C PRO A 103 10.55 -20.88 -5.80
N SER A 104 10.67 -19.97 -4.83
CA SER A 104 11.59 -18.83 -4.88
C SER A 104 12.07 -18.43 -3.49
N THR A 105 13.12 -17.61 -3.44
CA THR A 105 13.50 -16.89 -2.22
C THR A 105 13.31 -15.40 -2.42
N VAL A 106 12.68 -14.72 -1.46
CA VAL A 106 12.59 -13.25 -1.44
C VAL A 106 13.54 -12.66 -0.40
N HIS A 107 14.29 -11.63 -0.78
CA HIS A 107 15.03 -10.79 0.16
C HIS A 107 14.15 -9.63 0.60
N LEU A 108 14.03 -9.47 1.92
CA LEU A 108 13.19 -8.48 2.57
C LEU A 108 14.06 -7.50 3.38
N VAL A 109 13.60 -6.25 3.44
CA VAL A 109 14.24 -5.18 4.23
C VAL A 109 13.43 -4.80 5.47
N SER A 110 12.18 -5.27 5.55
CA SER A 110 11.28 -5.21 6.69
C SER A 110 10.50 -6.53 6.77
N ILE A 111 9.99 -6.86 7.94
CA ILE A 111 9.14 -8.03 8.16
C ILE A 111 8.28 -7.80 9.38
N ASP A 112 7.07 -8.37 9.37
CA ASP A 112 6.16 -8.42 10.49
C ASP A 112 5.33 -9.71 10.42
N ASP A 113 4.34 -9.84 11.30
CA ASP A 113 3.45 -10.99 11.31
C ASP A 113 2.52 -11.05 10.07
N ASN A 114 2.21 -9.92 9.43
CA ASN A 114 1.45 -9.93 8.18
C ASN A 114 2.24 -10.58 7.06
N VAL A 115 3.51 -10.21 6.89
CA VAL A 115 4.40 -10.85 5.92
C VAL A 115 4.49 -12.35 6.17
N ARG A 116 4.75 -12.78 7.41
CA ARG A 116 4.85 -14.21 7.74
C ARG A 116 3.56 -14.99 7.47
N ARG A 117 2.41 -14.37 7.78
CA ARG A 117 1.08 -14.98 7.61
C ARG A 117 0.67 -15.08 6.14
N LEU A 118 1.01 -14.08 5.33
CA LEU A 118 0.53 -13.95 3.95
C LEU A 118 1.49 -14.54 2.90
N LEU A 119 2.77 -14.73 3.24
CA LEU A 119 3.73 -15.30 2.30
C LEU A 119 3.41 -16.79 2.03
N PRO A 120 3.27 -17.21 0.75
CA PRO A 120 3.05 -18.61 0.42
C PRO A 120 4.15 -19.53 0.96
N PRO A 121 3.82 -20.75 1.41
CA PRO A 121 4.80 -21.66 2.01
C PRO A 121 5.87 -22.16 1.04
N GLN A 122 5.67 -22.00 -0.28
CA GLN A 122 6.67 -22.30 -1.31
C GLN A 122 7.75 -21.22 -1.46
N ILE A 123 7.59 -20.09 -0.77
CA ILE A 123 8.52 -18.97 -0.82
C ILE A 123 9.29 -18.91 0.49
N SER A 124 10.61 -19.08 0.41
CA SER A 124 11.52 -18.80 1.52
C SER A 124 11.85 -17.31 1.57
N TYR A 125 12.23 -16.78 2.73
CA TYR A 125 12.69 -15.40 2.83
C TYR A 125 14.04 -15.30 3.56
N VAL A 126 14.80 -14.25 3.20
CA VAL A 126 15.94 -13.75 3.96
C VAL A 126 15.63 -12.29 4.29
N CYS A 127 15.66 -11.93 5.57
CA CYS A 127 15.38 -10.56 6.00
C CYS A 127 16.64 -9.91 6.57
N SER A 128 16.93 -8.67 6.15
CA SER A 128 18.03 -7.88 6.69
C SER A 128 17.61 -6.97 7.86
N ALA A 129 16.33 -6.95 8.23
CA ALA A 129 15.85 -6.18 9.36
C ALA A 129 16.42 -6.70 10.69
N GLN A 130 16.73 -5.79 11.61
CA GLN A 130 17.20 -6.14 12.96
C GLN A 130 16.05 -6.52 13.92
N GLY A 131 14.82 -6.20 13.54
CA GLY A 131 13.60 -6.48 14.27
C GLY A 131 12.38 -6.19 13.40
N ASP A 132 11.20 -6.53 13.90
CA ASP A 132 9.97 -6.38 13.14
C ASP A 132 9.56 -4.91 13.02
N THR A 133 9.12 -4.54 11.81
CA THR A 133 8.63 -3.20 11.51
C THR A 133 7.47 -3.28 10.53
N LEU A 134 6.54 -2.33 10.66
CA LEU A 134 5.40 -2.17 9.77
C LEU A 134 5.35 -0.72 9.30
N ASP A 135 5.48 -0.53 7.99
CA ASP A 135 5.33 0.74 7.28
C ASP A 135 4.51 0.44 6.02
N PRO A 136 3.17 0.46 6.11
CA PRO A 136 2.32 -0.03 5.04
C PRO A 136 2.21 0.99 3.91
N HIS A 137 1.99 0.50 2.69
CA HIS A 137 1.50 1.36 1.60
C HIS A 137 -0.02 1.42 1.63
N LEU A 138 -0.58 2.60 1.39
CA LEU A 138 -2.02 2.75 1.15
C LEU A 138 -2.32 2.54 -0.34
N ILE A 139 -3.17 1.58 -0.66
CA ILE A 139 -3.64 1.34 -2.01
C ILE A 139 -5.09 1.79 -2.12
N VAL A 140 -5.32 2.77 -2.98
CA VAL A 140 -6.65 3.33 -3.28
C VAL A 140 -7.00 3.00 -4.73
N GLN A 141 -8.09 2.27 -4.93
CA GLN A 141 -8.65 2.00 -6.26
C GLN A 141 -10.08 2.52 -6.30
N TYR A 142 -10.40 3.39 -7.26
CA TYR A 142 -11.76 3.88 -7.47
C TYR A 142 -12.44 3.11 -8.63
N PRO A 143 -13.77 2.96 -8.61
CA PRO A 143 -14.51 2.29 -9.68
C PRO A 143 -14.34 2.99 -11.04
N ALA A 144 -14.31 2.19 -12.11
CA ALA A 144 -14.32 2.69 -13.49
C ALA A 144 -15.69 3.24 -13.91
#